data_AF-A0A1D6EJ02-F1
#
_entry.id   AF-A0A1D6EJ02-F1
#
_cell.length_a   1.000
_cell.length_b   1.000
_cell.length_c   1.000
_cell.angle_alpha   90.00
_cell.angle_beta   90.00
_cell.angle_gamma   90.00
#
_symmetry.space_group_name_H-M   'P 1'
#
loop_
_entity.id
_entity.type
_entity.pdbx_description
1 polymer ?
#
loop_
_entity_poly.entity_id
_entity_poly.type
_entity_poly.pdbx_seq_one_letter_code
_entity_poly.pdbx_strand_id
1 'polypeptide(L)'
;MIIYRLMRAYISSSSLRKSALRALAKALTTDQLFNLREQFTLFGPNKSGHISLQNMKTALMKNSSGAMNDSRILDFVNSICNIQYGMIDFEEFSATAISVYQMEGLETWEEHAQQAYELFDKEGNRPIVIEELASVGKGLLKDENAQKLALQHWLEAAALEEILYQFEEKLQAEREEAARKQEELQAQLQAQQAALEENQSLLRQAQEEVKGMHTKFEETNALLRAVLKLQKD
;
A
#
# COMPACT_ATOMS: atom_id res chain seq x y z
N MET A 1 -8.61 1.96 -3.36
CA MET A 1 -9.33 2.68 -4.44
C MET A 1 -8.31 3.42 -5.30
N ILE A 2 -8.42 3.34 -6.63
CA ILE A 2 -7.40 3.85 -7.58
C ILE A 2 -7.14 5.35 -7.43
N ILE A 3 -8.17 6.15 -7.16
CA ILE A 3 -8.09 7.62 -7.03
C ILE A 3 -7.05 8.08 -6.01
N TYR A 4 -6.92 7.39 -4.87
CA TYR A 4 -5.94 7.77 -3.84
C TYR A 4 -4.51 7.51 -4.27
N ARG A 5 -4.31 6.48 -5.10
CA ARG A 5 -3.00 6.17 -5.66
C ARG A 5 -2.60 7.23 -6.68
N LEU A 6 -3.53 7.61 -7.55
CA LEU A 6 -3.34 8.68 -8.53
C LEU A 6 -3.06 10.02 -7.83
N MET A 7 -3.82 10.35 -6.78
CA MET A 7 -3.55 11.52 -5.93
C MET A 7 -2.15 11.48 -5.33
N ARG A 8 -1.75 10.36 -4.71
CA ARG A 8 -0.41 10.21 -4.12
C ARG A 8 0.69 10.43 -5.16
N ALA A 9 0.55 9.77 -6.31
CA ALA A 9 1.50 9.84 -7.41
C ALA A 9 1.62 11.29 -7.87
N TYR A 10 0.50 11.92 -8.23
CA TYR A 10 0.44 13.32 -8.65
C TYR A 10 1.11 14.27 -7.65
N ILE A 11 0.82 14.14 -6.36
CA ILE A 11 1.36 15.00 -5.30
C ILE A 11 2.89 14.87 -5.21
N SER A 12 3.40 13.65 -5.31
CA SER A 12 4.84 13.34 -5.20
C SER A 12 5.61 13.66 -6.48
N SER A 13 4.90 14.08 -7.53
CA SER A 13 5.48 14.29 -8.85
C SER A 13 6.18 15.63 -9.01
N SER A 14 7.04 15.72 -10.03
CA SER A 14 7.71 16.95 -10.44
C SER A 14 6.73 18.02 -10.92
N SER A 15 7.20 19.26 -11.05
CA SER A 15 6.38 20.37 -11.53
C SER A 15 5.96 20.14 -12.99
N LEU A 16 6.85 19.57 -13.81
CA LEU A 16 6.55 19.16 -15.18
C LEU A 16 5.38 18.17 -15.23
N ARG A 17 5.42 17.11 -14.40
CA ARG A 17 4.33 16.11 -14.31
C ARG A 17 3.00 16.76 -13.99
N LYS A 18 2.99 17.60 -12.97
CA LYS A 18 1.77 18.26 -12.50
C LYS A 18 1.20 19.17 -13.58
N SER A 19 2.03 20.00 -14.21
CA SER A 19 1.58 20.88 -15.30
C SER A 19 1.09 20.08 -16.52
N ALA A 20 1.75 18.98 -16.89
CA ALA A 20 1.30 18.13 -18.00
C ALA A 20 -0.05 17.46 -17.70
N LEU A 21 -0.24 16.92 -16.49
CA LEU A 21 -1.50 16.31 -16.07
C LEU A 21 -2.64 17.34 -15.96
N ARG A 22 -2.34 18.59 -15.56
CA ARG A 22 -3.32 19.69 -15.59
C ARG A 22 -3.75 20.04 -17.01
N ALA A 23 -2.78 20.15 -17.92
CA ALA A 23 -3.10 20.41 -19.32
C ALA A 23 -3.91 19.27 -19.95
N LEU A 24 -3.60 18.03 -19.57
CA LEU A 24 -4.36 16.84 -19.97
C LEU A 24 -5.78 16.84 -19.39
N ALA A 25 -5.96 17.28 -18.15
CA ALA A 25 -7.29 17.44 -17.55
C ALA A 25 -8.16 18.45 -18.28
N LYS A 26 -7.57 19.51 -18.82
CA LYS A 26 -8.27 20.53 -19.62
C LYS A 26 -8.62 20.05 -21.03
N ALA A 27 -7.93 19.03 -21.53
CA ALA A 27 -8.21 18.39 -22.81
C ALA A 27 -9.29 17.29 -22.73
N LEU A 28 -9.82 17.00 -21.53
CA LEU A 28 -10.88 16.00 -21.36
C LEU A 28 -12.20 16.46 -21.99
N THR A 29 -12.95 15.50 -22.50
CA THR A 29 -14.31 15.70 -23.00
C THR A 29 -15.30 16.03 -21.88
N THR A 30 -16.44 16.61 -22.24
CA THR A 30 -17.53 16.93 -21.30
C THR A 30 -17.99 15.73 -20.49
N ASP A 31 -18.09 14.55 -21.11
CA ASP A 31 -18.54 13.33 -20.44
C ASP A 31 -17.50 12.81 -19.44
N GLN A 32 -16.22 12.87 -19.78
CA GLN A 32 -15.14 12.51 -18.85
C GLN A 32 -15.10 13.46 -17.66
N LEU A 33 -15.23 14.77 -17.90
CA LEU A 33 -15.30 15.78 -16.84
C LEU A 33 -16.56 15.58 -15.97
N PHE A 34 -17.68 15.19 -16.55
CA PHE A 34 -18.90 14.87 -15.81
C PHE A 34 -18.66 13.69 -14.84
N ASN A 35 -18.07 12.60 -15.32
CA ASN A 35 -17.73 11.45 -14.48
C ASN A 35 -16.74 11.81 -13.36
N LEU A 36 -15.74 12.66 -13.65
CA LEU A 36 -14.81 13.17 -12.63
C LEU A 36 -15.52 14.06 -11.62
N ARG A 37 -16.52 14.84 -12.04
CA ARG A 37 -17.35 15.67 -11.16
C ARG A 37 -18.13 14.81 -10.18
N GLU A 38 -18.72 13.72 -10.64
CA GLU A 38 -19.41 12.77 -9.75
C GLU A 38 -18.43 12.22 -8.71
N GLN A 39 -17.24 11.77 -9.13
CA GLN A 39 -16.21 11.30 -8.20
C GLN A 39 -15.79 12.39 -7.21
N PHE A 40 -15.59 13.63 -7.67
CA PHE A 40 -15.28 14.77 -6.81
C PHE A 40 -16.36 15.00 -5.74
N THR A 41 -17.64 14.87 -6.09
CA THR A 41 -18.73 15.03 -5.11
C THR A 41 -18.75 13.95 -4.03
N LEU A 42 -18.27 12.73 -4.31
CA LEU A 42 -18.18 11.64 -3.33
C LEU A 42 -17.20 11.95 -2.19
N PHE A 43 -16.21 12.82 -2.43
CA PHE A 43 -15.32 13.31 -1.39
C PHE A 43 -15.99 14.32 -0.46
N GLY A 44 -17.11 14.92 -0.87
CA GLY A 44 -17.84 15.90 -0.09
C GLY A 44 -17.11 17.24 0.02
N PRO A 45 -16.84 17.94 -1.10
CA PRO A 45 -16.22 19.26 -1.09
C PRO A 45 -17.03 20.24 -0.23
N ASN A 46 -16.35 21.20 0.37
CA ASN A 46 -16.98 22.24 1.17
C ASN A 46 -17.79 23.22 0.29
N LYS A 47 -18.48 24.17 0.94
CA LYS A 47 -19.30 25.19 0.23
C LYS A 47 -18.49 26.07 -0.72
N SER A 48 -17.17 26.14 -0.53
CA SER A 48 -16.25 26.86 -1.41
C SER A 48 -15.77 26.00 -2.59
N GLY A 49 -16.24 24.75 -2.73
CA GLY A 49 -15.87 23.86 -3.82
C GLY A 49 -14.52 23.17 -3.66
N HIS A 50 -14.02 23.01 -2.43
CA HIS A 50 -12.71 22.40 -2.17
C HIS A 50 -12.83 21.12 -1.31
N ILE A 51 -12.03 20.11 -1.63
CA ILE A 51 -11.83 18.91 -0.82
C ILE A 51 -10.74 19.20 0.21
N SER A 52 -11.09 19.09 1.49
CA SER A 52 -10.11 19.15 2.60
C SER A 52 -9.50 17.79 2.92
N LEU A 53 -8.41 17.80 3.68
CA LEU A 53 -7.85 16.59 4.27
C LEU A 53 -8.89 15.77 5.05
N GLN A 54 -9.77 16.44 5.80
CA GLN A 54 -10.83 15.78 6.57
C GLN A 54 -11.85 15.11 5.64
N ASN A 55 -12.16 15.74 4.50
CA ASN A 55 -13.02 15.17 3.47
C ASN A 55 -12.39 13.91 2.87
N MET A 56 -11.10 13.96 2.51
CA MET A 56 -10.35 12.79 2.01
C MET A 56 -10.32 11.66 3.03
N LYS A 57 -10.00 11.95 4.30
CA LYS A 57 -9.98 10.95 5.37
C LYS A 57 -11.34 10.29 5.55
N THR A 58 -12.41 11.08 5.52
CA THR A 58 -13.78 10.57 5.65
C THR A 58 -14.17 9.70 4.44
N ALA A 59 -13.84 10.15 3.23
CA ALA A 59 -14.08 9.38 2.01
C ALA A 59 -13.27 8.07 1.98
N LEU A 60 -12.03 8.08 2.49
CA LEU A 60 -11.18 6.91 2.63
C LEU A 60 -11.81 5.88 3.57
N MET A 61 -12.17 6.29 4.78
CA MET A 61 -12.75 5.40 5.79
C MET A 61 -14.10 4.82 5.34
N LYS A 62 -14.89 5.58 4.58
CA LYS A 62 -16.17 5.10 4.03
C LYS A 62 -16.01 4.08 2.90
N ASN A 63 -14.94 4.21 2.09
CA ASN A 63 -14.72 3.39 0.90
C ASN A 63 -13.64 2.31 1.09
N SER A 64 -12.98 2.26 2.24
CA SER A 64 -12.13 1.13 2.62
C SER A 64 -13.02 -0.06 2.93
N SER A 65 -13.11 -1.03 2.02
CA SER A 65 -13.34 -2.41 2.43
C SER A 65 -12.25 -2.76 3.45
N GLY A 66 -12.58 -3.49 4.51
CA GLY A 66 -11.72 -3.74 5.69
C GLY A 66 -10.34 -4.38 5.44
N ALA A 67 -9.87 -4.43 4.18
CA ALA A 67 -8.56 -4.84 3.72
C ALA A 67 -7.52 -3.69 3.64
N MET A 68 -7.92 -2.41 3.67
CA MET A 68 -6.96 -1.31 3.90
C MET A 68 -6.82 -1.09 5.40
N ASN A 69 -5.72 -1.59 5.98
CA ASN A 69 -5.38 -1.33 7.39
C ASN A 69 -5.23 0.19 7.61
N ASP A 70 -5.79 0.68 8.73
CA ASP A 70 -5.80 2.09 9.14
C ASP A 70 -4.43 2.78 9.00
N SER A 71 -3.32 2.04 9.17
CA SER A 71 -1.95 2.55 9.00
C SER A 71 -1.66 3.11 7.61
N ARG A 72 -2.07 2.44 6.52
CA ARG A 72 -1.79 2.92 5.15
C ARG A 72 -2.61 4.15 4.79
N ILE A 73 -3.82 4.25 5.34
CA ILE A 73 -4.69 5.42 5.21
C ILE A 73 -4.09 6.59 5.98
N LEU A 74 -3.58 6.36 7.19
CA LEU A 74 -2.87 7.36 8.00
C LEU A 74 -1.59 7.85 7.33
N ASP A 75 -0.75 6.95 6.81
CA ASP A 75 0.47 7.30 6.09
C ASP A 75 0.18 8.09 4.82
N PHE A 76 -0.88 7.72 4.10
CA PHE A 76 -1.37 8.48 2.95
C PHE A 76 -1.79 9.88 3.34
N VAL A 77 -2.70 9.99 4.32
CA VAL A 77 -3.20 11.26 4.83
C VAL A 77 -2.02 12.13 5.27
N ASN A 78 -1.06 11.58 6.02
CA ASN A 78 0.14 12.29 6.45
C ASN A 78 1.06 12.72 5.30
N SER A 79 1.18 11.93 4.22
CA SER A 79 1.93 12.33 3.02
C SER A 79 1.26 13.50 2.28
N ILE A 80 -0.07 13.57 2.33
CA ILE A 80 -0.87 14.67 1.75
C ILE A 80 -0.87 15.91 2.67
N CYS A 81 -0.75 15.75 3.99
CA CYS A 81 -0.72 16.87 4.95
C CYS A 81 0.41 17.89 4.70
N ASN A 82 1.51 17.47 4.07
CA ASN A 82 2.67 18.33 3.81
C ASN A 82 2.53 19.19 2.54
N ILE A 83 1.42 19.08 1.81
CA ILE A 83 1.17 19.94 0.65
C ILE A 83 0.88 21.36 1.15
N GLN A 84 1.64 22.33 0.64
CA GLN A 84 1.51 23.77 0.97
C GLN A 84 0.15 24.41 0.67
N TYR A 85 -0.84 23.65 0.18
CA TYR A 85 -2.14 24.16 -0.28
C TYR A 85 -3.33 23.68 0.56
N GLY A 86 -3.21 22.63 1.38
CA GLY A 86 -4.23 22.18 2.36
C GLY A 86 -5.61 21.76 1.83
N MET A 87 -5.92 22.06 0.57
CA MET A 87 -7.22 21.93 -0.08
C MET A 87 -7.04 21.64 -1.58
N ILE A 88 -7.89 20.79 -2.16
CA ILE A 88 -7.89 20.46 -3.59
C ILE A 88 -9.21 20.95 -4.21
N ASP A 89 -9.16 21.81 -5.22
CA ASP A 89 -10.33 22.20 -6.01
C ASP A 89 -10.64 21.19 -7.12
N PHE A 90 -11.68 21.44 -7.92
CA PHE A 90 -12.07 20.52 -8.98
C PHE A 90 -11.03 20.40 -10.11
N GLU A 91 -10.34 21.49 -10.44
CA GLU A 91 -9.34 21.50 -11.53
C GLU A 91 -8.14 20.64 -11.13
N GLU A 92 -7.63 20.86 -9.92
CA GLU A 92 -6.54 20.08 -9.35
C GLU A 92 -6.97 18.62 -9.14
N PHE A 93 -8.19 18.38 -8.65
CA PHE A 93 -8.72 17.02 -8.53
C PHE A 93 -8.74 16.31 -9.89
N SER A 94 -9.20 16.99 -10.94
CA SER A 94 -9.28 16.41 -12.29
C SER A 94 -7.90 16.00 -12.78
N ALA A 95 -6.87 16.83 -12.58
CA ALA A 95 -5.49 16.46 -12.89
C ALA A 95 -4.99 15.26 -12.07
N THR A 96 -5.34 15.20 -10.78
CA THR A 96 -4.94 14.08 -9.90
C THR A 96 -5.69 12.79 -10.20
N ALA A 97 -6.83 12.85 -10.88
CA ALA A 97 -7.73 11.72 -11.10
C ALA A 97 -7.49 11.00 -12.44
N ILE A 98 -6.57 11.51 -13.26
CA ILE A 98 -6.25 10.94 -14.57
C ILE A 98 -5.27 9.78 -14.41
N SER A 99 -5.66 8.61 -14.92
CA SER A 99 -4.72 7.53 -15.23
C SER A 99 -4.34 7.64 -16.70
N VAL A 100 -3.06 7.98 -16.95
CA VAL A 100 -2.53 8.08 -18.32
C VAL A 100 -2.65 6.74 -19.03
N TYR A 101 -2.36 5.64 -18.34
CA TYR A 101 -2.52 4.28 -18.87
C TYR A 101 -3.94 4.00 -19.36
N GLN A 102 -4.98 4.41 -18.60
CA GLN A 102 -6.36 4.21 -19.02
C GLN A 102 -6.72 5.10 -20.22
N MET A 103 -6.14 6.30 -20.30
CA MET A 103 -6.38 7.23 -21.39
C MET A 103 -5.69 6.81 -22.68
N GLU A 104 -4.46 6.28 -22.61
CA GLU A 104 -3.71 5.73 -23.74
C GLU A 104 -4.45 4.56 -24.41
N GLY A 105 -5.28 3.84 -23.65
CA GLY A 105 -6.15 2.79 -24.18
C GLY A 105 -7.37 3.29 -24.96
N LEU A 106 -7.64 4.60 -24.99
CA LEU A 106 -8.78 5.19 -25.72
C LEU A 106 -8.39 5.51 -27.16
N GLU A 107 -9.32 5.33 -28.10
CA GLU A 107 -9.13 5.72 -29.51
C GLU A 107 -8.85 7.23 -29.68
N THR A 108 -9.28 8.04 -28.72
CA THR A 108 -9.12 9.50 -28.73
C THR A 108 -7.83 9.98 -28.06
N TRP A 109 -6.93 9.08 -27.62
CA TRP A 109 -5.70 9.45 -26.91
C TRP A 109 -4.89 10.51 -27.64
N GLU A 110 -4.64 10.32 -28.94
CA GLU A 110 -3.78 11.23 -29.72
C GLU A 110 -4.36 12.66 -29.77
N GLU A 111 -5.69 12.78 -29.85
CA GLU A 111 -6.38 14.07 -29.84
C GLU A 111 -6.25 14.75 -28.47
N HIS A 112 -6.42 13.99 -27.38
CA HIS A 112 -6.26 14.51 -26.02
C HIS A 112 -4.82 14.93 -25.75
N ALA A 113 -3.84 14.12 -26.13
CA ALA A 113 -2.42 14.40 -25.95
C ALA A 113 -2.00 15.65 -26.75
N GLN A 114 -2.47 15.78 -27.99
CA GLN A 114 -2.20 16.96 -28.82
C GLN A 114 -2.82 18.23 -28.22
N GLN A 115 -4.08 18.20 -27.80
CA GLN A 115 -4.73 19.35 -27.16
C GLN A 115 -4.08 19.73 -25.83
N ALA A 116 -3.70 18.72 -25.02
CA ALA A 116 -2.99 18.93 -23.77
C ALA A 116 -1.63 19.61 -24.00
N TYR A 117 -0.88 19.19 -25.02
CA TYR A 117 0.38 19.83 -25.37
C TYR A 117 0.19 21.31 -25.74
N GLU A 118 -0.81 21.62 -26.57
CA GLU A 118 -1.09 23.01 -26.95
C GLU A 118 -1.49 23.88 -25.76
N LEU A 119 -2.27 23.34 -24.81
CA LEU A 119 -2.65 24.04 -23.59
C LEU A 119 -1.46 24.24 -22.65
N PHE A 120 -0.67 23.19 -22.46
CA PHE A 120 0.56 23.22 -21.67
C PHE A 120 1.51 24.31 -22.17
N ASP A 121 1.66 24.40 -23.48
CA ASP A 121 2.50 25.39 -24.13
C ASP A 121 1.95 26.82 -23.98
N LYS A 122 0.65 27.02 -24.26
CA LYS A 122 -0.04 28.32 -24.14
C LYS A 122 0.02 28.89 -22.71
N GLU A 123 0.05 28.02 -21.71
CA GLU A 123 0.22 28.41 -20.30
C GLU A 123 1.64 28.84 -19.93
N GLY A 124 2.57 28.79 -20.89
CA GLY A 124 3.95 29.23 -20.68
C GLY A 124 4.76 28.27 -19.83
N ASN A 125 4.43 26.97 -19.83
CA ASN A 125 5.15 25.96 -19.06
C ASN A 125 6.50 25.55 -19.69
N ARG A 126 6.89 26.11 -20.85
CA ARG A 126 8.19 25.83 -21.50
C ARG A 126 9.42 26.00 -20.59
N PRO A 127 9.51 27.00 -19.69
CA PRO A 127 10.64 27.12 -18.76
C PRO A 127 10.76 25.93 -17.81
N ILE A 128 9.64 25.34 -17.37
CA ILE A 128 9.61 24.15 -16.50
C ILE A 128 10.23 22.95 -17.23
N VAL A 129 9.89 22.77 -18.51
CA VAL A 129 10.47 21.74 -19.38
C VAL A 129 11.98 21.92 -19.48
N ILE A 130 12.45 23.15 -19.72
CA ILE A 130 13.89 23.44 -19.86
C ILE A 130 14.63 23.16 -18.55
N GLU A 131 14.10 23.60 -17.41
CA GLU A 131 14.72 23.42 -16.10
C GLU A 131 14.80 21.95 -15.68
N GLU A 132 13.67 21.21 -15.80
CA GLU A 132 13.64 19.81 -15.41
C GLU A 132 14.43 18.91 -16.38
N LEU A 133 14.36 19.15 -17.71
CA LEU A 133 15.16 18.37 -18.67
C LEU A 133 16.66 18.70 -18.61
N ALA A 134 17.04 19.92 -18.22
CA ALA A 134 18.42 20.25 -17.91
C ALA A 134 18.95 19.47 -16.70
N SER A 135 18.09 19.19 -15.71
CA SER A 135 18.44 18.42 -14.51
C SER A 135 18.58 16.90 -14.76
N VAL A 136 17.81 16.34 -15.69
CA VAL A 136 17.84 14.91 -16.05
C VAL A 136 19.01 14.55 -16.99
N GLY A 137 19.61 15.56 -17.65
CA GLY A 137 20.92 15.43 -18.28
C GLY A 137 20.89 14.98 -19.74
N LYS A 138 21.04 15.95 -20.64
CA LYS A 138 22.02 16.02 -21.76
C LYS A 138 21.49 16.94 -22.84
N GLY A 139 21.85 18.23 -22.76
CA GLY A 139 22.22 19.11 -23.89
C GLY A 139 21.36 19.18 -25.16
N LEU A 140 20.20 18.55 -25.19
CA LEU A 140 19.20 18.65 -26.24
C LEU A 140 18.19 19.72 -25.78
N LEU A 141 17.39 20.23 -26.71
CA LEU A 141 16.20 21.07 -26.45
C LEU A 141 16.45 22.58 -26.50
N LYS A 142 16.85 23.04 -27.69
CA LYS A 142 16.28 24.27 -28.26
C LYS A 142 15.20 23.99 -29.31
N ASP A 143 14.96 22.72 -29.63
CA ASP A 143 14.06 22.29 -30.69
C ASP A 143 12.67 21.94 -30.14
N GLU A 144 11.64 22.47 -30.79
CA GLU A 144 10.24 22.34 -30.40
C GLU A 144 9.69 20.92 -30.60
N ASN A 145 10.14 20.20 -31.63
CA ASN A 145 9.76 18.80 -31.83
C ASN A 145 10.39 17.90 -30.76
N ALA A 146 11.63 18.19 -30.35
CA ALA A 146 12.27 17.49 -29.24
C ALA A 146 11.54 17.74 -27.91
N GLN A 147 11.00 18.95 -27.67
CA GLN A 147 10.18 19.24 -26.49
C GLN A 147 8.84 18.49 -26.52
N LYS A 148 8.18 18.45 -27.68
CA LYS A 148 6.95 17.67 -27.90
C LYS A 148 7.18 16.18 -27.65
N LEU A 149 8.23 15.62 -28.25
CA LEU A 149 8.59 14.21 -28.11
C LEU A 149 9.01 13.88 -26.66
N ALA A 150 9.73 14.80 -26.00
CA ALA A 150 10.06 14.65 -24.59
C ALA A 150 8.81 14.63 -23.72
N LEU A 151 7.82 15.49 -23.96
CA LEU A 151 6.56 15.49 -23.20
C LEU A 151 5.73 14.22 -23.47
N GLN A 152 5.71 13.71 -24.71
CA GLN A 152 5.09 12.44 -25.07
C GLN A 152 5.76 11.26 -24.34
N HIS A 153 7.09 11.12 -24.45
CA HIS A 153 7.84 10.09 -23.74
C HIS A 153 7.76 10.22 -22.22
N TRP A 154 7.56 11.44 -21.73
CA TRP A 154 7.46 11.70 -20.31
C TRP A 154 6.04 11.36 -19.79
N LEU A 155 4.98 11.52 -20.60
CA LEU A 155 3.65 10.95 -20.34
C LEU A 155 3.67 9.41 -20.36
N GLU A 156 4.40 8.81 -21.32
CA GLU A 156 4.63 7.35 -21.35
C GLU A 156 5.42 6.87 -20.12
N ALA A 157 6.47 7.62 -19.71
CA ALA A 157 7.23 7.32 -18.50
C ALA A 157 6.39 7.49 -17.22
N ALA A 158 5.44 8.43 -17.23
CA ALA A 158 4.51 8.62 -16.15
C ALA A 158 3.56 7.42 -15.96
N ALA A 159 3.25 6.68 -17.03
CA ALA A 159 2.56 5.40 -16.99
C ALA A 159 3.47 4.28 -16.43
N LEU A 160 4.77 4.30 -16.72
CA LEU A 160 5.74 3.36 -16.12
C LEU A 160 5.91 3.55 -14.61
N GLU A 161 5.90 4.80 -14.11
CA GLU A 161 5.90 5.07 -12.67
C GLU A 161 4.64 4.53 -11.98
N GLU A 162 3.48 4.58 -12.66
CA GLU A 162 2.26 3.98 -12.14
C GLU A 162 2.37 2.45 -12.08
N ILE A 163 2.91 1.82 -13.13
CA ILE A 163 3.18 0.37 -13.17
C ILE A 163 4.18 -0.03 -12.06
N LEU A 164 5.24 0.74 -11.85
CA LEU A 164 6.21 0.51 -10.77
C LEU A 164 5.52 0.59 -9.40
N TYR A 165 4.66 1.57 -9.17
CA TYR A 165 3.91 1.69 -7.93
C TYR A 165 2.90 0.53 -7.74
N GLN A 166 2.28 0.03 -8.82
CA GLN A 166 1.45 -1.19 -8.81
C GLN A 166 2.24 -2.43 -8.42
N PHE A 167 3.45 -2.55 -8.96
CA PHE A 167 4.35 -3.63 -8.63
C PHE A 167 4.83 -3.56 -7.18
N GLU A 168 5.23 -2.38 -6.71
CA GLU A 168 5.67 -2.17 -5.32
C GLU A 168 4.57 -2.46 -4.30
N GLU A 169 3.32 -2.03 -4.55
CA GLU A 169 2.20 -2.33 -3.65
C GLU A 169 1.92 -3.85 -3.61
N LYS A 170 1.96 -4.51 -4.76
CA LYS A 170 1.77 -5.97 -4.84
C LYS A 170 2.89 -6.71 -4.10
N LEU A 171 4.14 -6.28 -4.29
CA LEU A 171 5.30 -6.83 -3.60
C LEU A 171 5.19 -6.62 -2.08
N GLN A 172 4.72 -5.46 -1.64
CA GLN A 172 4.52 -5.18 -0.22
C GLN A 172 3.42 -6.04 0.38
N ALA A 173 2.30 -6.23 -0.33
CA ALA A 173 1.23 -7.13 0.12
C ALA A 173 1.72 -8.58 0.25
N GLU A 174 2.50 -9.08 -0.71
CA GLU A 174 3.12 -10.41 -0.64
C GLU A 174 4.10 -10.52 0.55
N ARG A 175 4.90 -9.49 0.83
CA ARG A 175 5.79 -9.45 2.01
C ARG A 175 5.03 -9.49 3.32
N GLU A 176 3.92 -8.76 3.43
CA GLU A 176 3.06 -8.78 4.63
C GLU A 176 2.36 -10.12 4.82
N GLU A 177 1.93 -10.77 3.74
CA GLU A 177 1.37 -12.12 3.80
C GLU A 177 2.43 -13.15 4.24
N ALA A 178 3.65 -13.03 3.69
CA ALA A 178 4.76 -13.89 4.09
C ALA A 178 5.12 -13.71 5.58
N ALA A 179 5.14 -12.46 6.07
CA ALA A 179 5.38 -12.16 7.48
C ALA A 179 4.31 -12.78 8.38
N ARG A 180 3.02 -12.67 8.01
CA ARG A 180 1.92 -13.30 8.75
C ARG A 180 2.03 -14.83 8.79
N LYS A 181 2.34 -15.46 7.65
CA LYS A 181 2.58 -16.91 7.60
C LYS A 181 3.76 -17.34 8.46
N GLN A 182 4.83 -16.52 8.50
CA GLN A 182 5.99 -16.78 9.33
C GLN A 182 5.66 -16.68 10.82
N GLU A 183 4.92 -15.66 11.25
CA GLU A 183 4.45 -15.52 12.63
C GLU A 183 3.55 -16.68 13.05
N GLU A 184 2.62 -17.10 12.18
CA GLU A 184 1.74 -18.24 12.44
C GLU A 184 2.53 -19.55 12.60
N LEU A 185 3.49 -19.81 11.71
CA LEU A 185 4.36 -20.98 11.80
C LEU A 185 5.20 -20.95 13.08
N GLN A 186 5.69 -19.77 13.48
CA GLN A 186 6.47 -19.60 14.70
C GLN A 186 5.61 -19.83 15.95
N ALA A 187 4.36 -19.38 15.95
CA ALA A 187 3.40 -19.65 17.02
C ALA A 187 3.04 -21.14 17.11
N GLN A 188 2.84 -21.81 15.97
CA GLN A 188 2.61 -23.26 15.91
C GLN A 188 3.80 -24.03 16.48
N LEU A 189 5.03 -23.64 16.11
CA LEU A 189 6.25 -24.27 16.64
C LEU A 189 6.37 -24.08 18.16
N GLN A 190 6.09 -22.88 18.67
CA GLN A 190 6.10 -22.62 20.12
C GLN A 190 5.04 -23.45 20.85
N ALA A 191 3.83 -23.56 20.30
CA ALA A 191 2.78 -24.39 20.88
C ALA A 191 3.18 -25.87 20.91
N GLN A 192 3.84 -26.36 19.84
CA GLN A 192 4.33 -27.73 19.77
C GLN A 192 5.47 -27.99 20.77
N GLN A 193 6.35 -27.01 20.99
CA GLN A 193 7.39 -27.07 22.02
C GLN A 193 6.79 -27.11 23.43
N ALA A 194 5.83 -26.23 23.73
CA ALA A 194 5.16 -26.22 25.04
C ALA A 194 4.44 -27.55 25.33
N ALA A 195 3.74 -28.12 24.34
CA ALA A 195 3.10 -29.41 24.48
C ALA A 195 4.11 -30.56 24.69
N LEU A 196 5.29 -30.47 24.07
CA LEU A 196 6.36 -31.46 24.29
C LEU A 196 6.92 -31.36 25.72
N GLU A 197 7.15 -30.16 26.22
CA GLU A 197 7.63 -29.94 27.59
C GLU A 197 6.62 -30.44 28.64
N GLU A 198 5.34 -30.19 28.43
CA GLU A 198 4.26 -30.71 29.29
C GLU A 198 4.27 -32.25 29.31
N ASN A 199 4.34 -32.88 28.13
CA ASN A 199 4.41 -34.34 28.02
C ASN A 199 5.66 -34.91 28.72
N GLN A 200 6.81 -34.24 28.62
CA GLN A 200 8.02 -34.65 29.33
C GLN A 200 7.86 -34.53 30.84
N SER A 201 7.20 -33.49 31.33
CA SER A 201 6.91 -33.31 32.76
C SER A 201 6.00 -34.42 33.28
N LEU A 202 4.91 -34.72 32.57
CA LEU A 202 3.99 -35.80 32.91
C LEU A 202 4.70 -37.16 32.94
N LEU A 203 5.59 -37.42 31.96
CA LEU A 203 6.37 -38.65 31.93
C LEU A 203 7.30 -38.77 33.15
N ARG A 204 7.98 -37.69 33.55
CA ARG A 204 8.84 -37.70 34.76
C ARG A 204 8.02 -38.00 36.02
N GLN A 205 6.86 -37.36 36.17
CA GLN A 205 5.98 -37.60 37.30
C GLN A 205 5.53 -39.08 37.34
N ALA A 206 5.09 -39.62 36.22
CA ALA A 206 4.70 -41.03 36.14
C ALA A 206 5.86 -41.99 36.49
N GLN A 207 7.09 -41.68 36.06
CA GLN A 207 8.27 -42.45 36.42
C GLN A 207 8.57 -42.40 37.93
N GLU A 208 8.42 -41.24 38.58
CA GLU A 208 8.57 -41.09 40.03
C GLU A 208 7.50 -41.87 40.80
N GLU A 209 6.25 -41.84 40.36
CA GLU A 209 5.17 -42.63 40.94
C GLU A 209 5.44 -44.14 40.85
N VAL A 210 5.85 -44.63 39.68
CA VAL A 210 6.23 -46.05 39.47
C VAL A 210 7.40 -46.43 40.37
N LYS A 211 8.41 -45.57 40.52
CA LYS A 211 9.54 -45.81 41.42
C LYS A 211 9.07 -45.90 42.87
N GLY A 212 8.20 -44.99 43.30
CA GLY A 212 7.61 -45.01 44.64
C GLY A 212 6.77 -46.27 44.91
N MET A 213 6.01 -46.73 43.91
CA MET A 213 5.27 -48.00 43.98
C MET A 213 6.21 -49.20 44.12
N HIS A 214 7.32 -49.21 43.37
CA HIS A 214 8.30 -50.29 43.45
C HIS A 214 8.94 -50.38 44.83
N THR A 215 9.34 -49.24 45.42
CA THR A 215 9.88 -49.21 46.78
C THR A 215 8.88 -49.74 47.81
N LYS A 216 7.60 -49.32 47.75
CA LYS A 216 6.55 -49.85 48.64
C LYS A 216 6.34 -51.36 48.49
N PHE A 217 6.43 -51.86 47.26
CA PHE A 217 6.33 -53.30 46.98
C PHE A 217 7.51 -54.08 47.58
N GLU A 218 8.73 -53.57 47.47
CA GLU A 218 9.92 -54.17 48.10
C GLU A 218 9.82 -54.19 49.63
N GLU A 219 9.40 -53.08 50.24
CA GLU A 219 9.16 -52.98 51.69
C GLU A 219 8.11 -54.01 52.16
N THR A 220 6.98 -54.08 51.44
CA THR A 220 5.91 -55.03 51.75
C THR A 220 6.40 -56.48 51.65
N ASN A 221 7.17 -56.81 50.60
CA ASN A 221 7.77 -58.14 50.45
C ASN A 221 8.79 -58.46 51.55
N ALA A 222 9.60 -57.48 51.98
CA ALA A 222 10.55 -57.66 53.06
C ALA A 222 9.83 -57.96 54.40
N LEU A 223 8.75 -57.23 54.70
CA LEU A 223 7.89 -57.48 55.86
C LEU A 223 7.27 -58.88 55.79
N LEU A 224 6.74 -59.28 54.64
CA LEU A 224 6.15 -60.61 54.46
C LEU A 224 7.17 -61.72 54.73
N ARG A 225 8.40 -61.57 54.22
CA ARG A 225 9.51 -62.50 54.49
C ARG A 225 9.89 -62.54 55.98
N ALA A 226 9.85 -61.41 56.68
CA ALA A 226 10.13 -61.36 58.12
C ALA A 226 9.04 -62.09 58.94
N VAL A 227 7.76 -61.86 58.62
CA VAL A 227 6.62 -62.56 59.26
C VAL A 227 6.71 -64.07 59.05
N LEU A 228 7.02 -64.52 57.82
CA LEU A 228 7.18 -65.94 57.52
C LEU A 228 8.33 -66.62 58.28
N LYS A 229 9.38 -65.86 58.66
CA LYS A 229 10.46 -66.38 59.52
C LYS A 229 9.97 -66.55 60.96
N LEU A 230 9.27 -65.55 61.49
CA LEU A 230 8.75 -65.57 62.87
C LEU A 230 7.69 -66.66 63.11
N GLN A 231 7.03 -67.18 62.07
CA GLN A 231 6.08 -68.30 62.17
C GLN A 231 6.75 -69.68 62.15
N LYS A 232 8.06 -69.76 61.85
CA LYS A 232 8.81 -71.03 61.79
C LYS A 232 9.67 -71.30 63.03
N ASP A 233 9.81 -70.31 63.91
CA ASP A 233 10.43 -70.41 65.23
C ASP A 233 9.36 -70.61 66.32
#